data_AF-A0A1Q9D9T9-F1
#
_entry.id   AF-A0A1Q9D9T9-F1
#
_cell.length_a   1.000
_cell.length_b   1.000
_cell.length_c   1.000
_cell.angle_alpha   90.00
_cell.angle_beta   90.00
_cell.angle_gamma   90.00
#
_symmetry.space_group_name_H-M   'P 1'
#
loop_
_entity.id
_entity.type
_entity.pdbx_description
1 polymer ?
#
loop_
_entity_poly.entity_id
_entity_poly.type
_entity_poly.pdbx_seq_one_letter_code
_entity_poly.pdbx_strand_id
1 'polypeptide(L)'
;MVISMLFASIALVRALTSEEEQPSVRRELSDEEFQLEGEEIFLEGEETCAVCLETFNGEGALKLRCRSQTPCVGSTSKAEKAFEPLGMSLGHDYMGQLRAVLRWLPKSSEAMAQCGDAEAQVLKMTRARAKAMLMELIGEYSAKSFQSKLGDVLQKEAQQGGVCDESPGRWALAEGCHADIFARYGFKSGNGVERLRPIVLISQKFPDLADKVQKLWKLLGLKSSPSELFTEDKPQEVSQDLFIPLKPKKRALSKTRALAFQAELLGAFSAPAFQKKLAEMSRKHCAHLYDADGKAELDAILEKTKLEILPLYGYEASTKGLRDMEHDMQQFDNDSDIFVNAIAIEEVLFPHCQSGRVPTAEQGPVGRPGPKPTSAFTVAKLLRKQLAAFSSPSFQSAISCLKRSADVEQACEGYYHLRGRADLALPVQRRILPQFGFEGSRAGVLDMVSHCSQFIMDPEVGGLFDDINLKLGMTPRACARFRDTAAFSIAGSSK
;
A
#
# COMPACT_ATOMS: atom_id res chain seq x y z
N MET A 1 10.95 -45.98 1.46
CA MET A 1 10.31 -44.67 1.23
C MET A 1 10.02 -43.86 2.50
N VAL A 2 9.91 -44.46 3.70
CA VAL A 2 9.77 -43.73 4.98
C VAL A 2 11.10 -43.09 5.47
N ILE A 3 12.24 -43.50 4.91
CA ILE A 3 13.56 -42.94 5.24
C ILE A 3 13.90 -41.68 4.42
N SER A 4 13.31 -41.48 3.23
CA SER A 4 13.61 -40.30 2.38
C SER A 4 12.92 -39.01 2.84
N MET A 5 11.92 -39.07 3.71
CA MET A 5 11.24 -37.86 4.25
C MET A 5 11.87 -37.36 5.57
N LEU A 6 12.64 -38.21 6.27
CA LEU A 6 13.50 -37.75 7.37
C LEU A 6 14.73 -36.98 6.83
N PHE A 7 15.16 -37.25 5.60
CA PHE A 7 16.29 -36.57 4.98
C PHE A 7 16.00 -35.13 4.49
N ALA A 8 14.75 -34.76 4.23
CA ALA A 8 14.42 -33.37 3.86
C ALA A 8 14.52 -32.41 5.08
N SER A 9 14.15 -32.89 6.27
CA SER A 9 14.30 -32.15 7.53
C SER A 9 15.76 -32.18 8.04
N ILE A 10 16.50 -33.28 7.79
CA ILE A 10 17.95 -33.36 8.09
C ILE A 10 18.79 -32.55 7.09
N ALA A 11 18.37 -32.38 5.83
CA ALA A 11 19.04 -31.51 4.86
C ALA A 11 18.91 -30.02 5.24
N LEU A 12 17.79 -29.62 5.83
CA LEU A 12 17.60 -28.30 6.42
C LEU A 12 18.48 -28.09 7.67
N VAL A 13 18.78 -29.15 8.43
CA VAL A 13 19.70 -29.11 9.58
C VAL A 13 21.17 -29.11 9.12
N ARG A 14 21.57 -29.92 8.13
CA ARG A 14 22.95 -29.97 7.60
C ARG A 14 23.36 -28.70 6.85
N ALA A 15 22.43 -28.04 6.17
CA ALA A 15 22.69 -26.75 5.53
C ALA A 15 22.83 -25.59 6.54
N LEU A 16 22.43 -25.80 7.81
CA LEU A 16 22.48 -24.79 8.86
C LEU A 16 23.55 -25.05 9.94
N THR A 17 24.26 -26.17 9.90
CA THR A 17 25.30 -26.55 10.86
C THR A 17 26.66 -26.91 10.24
N SER A 18 26.86 -26.66 8.93
CA SER A 18 28.13 -26.93 8.23
C SER A 18 28.96 -25.64 8.05
N GLU A 19 29.38 -25.03 9.15
CA GLU A 19 30.66 -24.31 9.21
C GLU A 19 31.29 -24.68 10.55
N GLU A 20 31.94 -25.85 10.58
CA GLU A 20 32.86 -26.21 11.65
C GLU A 20 34.29 -26.18 11.07
N GLU A 21 35.12 -25.49 11.83
CA GLU A 21 36.53 -25.14 11.65
C GLU A 21 37.39 -26.20 10.93
N GLN A 22 38.17 -25.76 9.94
CA GLN A 22 39.45 -26.39 9.61
C GLN A 22 40.61 -25.57 10.17
N PRO A 23 41.64 -26.24 10.73
CA PRO A 23 42.74 -25.58 11.42
C PRO A 23 43.67 -24.85 10.45
N SER A 24 44.02 -23.62 10.81
CA SER A 24 45.06 -22.80 10.19
C SER A 24 46.41 -23.52 10.20
N VAL A 25 46.75 -24.19 9.10
CA VAL A 25 48.13 -24.57 8.78
C VAL A 25 48.74 -23.43 7.96
N ARG A 26 49.62 -22.65 8.60
CA ARG A 26 50.56 -21.74 7.93
C ARG A 26 51.41 -22.55 6.95
N ARG A 27 51.27 -22.29 5.65
CA ARG A 27 52.32 -22.57 4.66
C ARG A 27 52.60 -21.31 3.87
N GLU A 28 53.90 -21.04 3.80
CA GLU A 28 54.54 -19.91 3.15
C GLU A 28 54.25 -19.92 1.65
N LEU A 29 53.91 -18.74 1.11
CA LEU A 29 53.85 -18.49 -0.33
C LEU A 29 55.28 -18.42 -0.86
N SER A 30 55.58 -19.26 -1.84
CA SER A 30 56.66 -19.02 -2.79
C SER A 30 56.02 -18.77 -4.15
N ASP A 31 56.53 -17.74 -4.80
CA ASP A 31 56.20 -17.32 -6.15
C ASP A 31 56.67 -18.37 -7.16
N GLU A 32 55.75 -18.93 -7.96
CA GLU A 32 56.11 -19.49 -9.26
C GLU A 32 55.02 -19.21 -10.30
N GLU A 33 55.51 -18.67 -11.41
CA GLU A 33 54.86 -18.43 -12.70
C GLU A 33 54.09 -19.64 -13.23
N PHE A 34 52.93 -19.41 -13.85
CA PHE A 34 52.49 -20.25 -14.96
C PHE A 34 51.71 -19.42 -15.99
N GLN A 35 52.34 -19.22 -17.15
CA GLN A 35 51.71 -18.90 -18.43
C GLN A 35 50.89 -20.10 -18.92
N LEU A 36 49.77 -19.85 -19.61
CA LEU A 36 49.16 -20.64 -20.70
C LEU A 36 48.08 -19.71 -21.31
N GLU A 37 48.30 -19.13 -22.49
CA GLU A 37 47.80 -19.62 -23.80
C GLU A 37 46.32 -20.06 -23.70
N GLY A 38 45.33 -19.42 -24.32
CA GLY A 38 45.27 -18.80 -25.63
C GLY A 38 44.31 -19.62 -26.49
N GLU A 39 43.04 -19.23 -26.58
CA GLU A 39 42.15 -19.64 -27.66
C GLU A 39 40.99 -18.64 -27.81
N GLU A 40 41.13 -17.75 -28.80
CA GLU A 40 40.08 -16.91 -29.34
C GLU A 40 39.17 -17.76 -30.25
N ILE A 41 37.85 -17.69 -30.04
CA ILE A 41 36.88 -18.09 -31.05
C ILE A 41 36.13 -16.84 -31.48
N PHE A 42 36.47 -16.37 -32.69
CA PHE A 42 35.68 -15.46 -33.50
C PHE A 42 34.43 -16.18 -34.02
N LEU A 43 33.26 -15.59 -33.82
CA LEU A 43 32.14 -15.73 -34.76
C LEU A 43 31.49 -14.34 -34.94
N GLU A 44 31.84 -13.71 -36.06
CA GLU A 44 31.05 -12.66 -36.70
C GLU A 44 29.76 -13.27 -37.27
N GLY A 45 28.68 -12.50 -37.26
CA GLY A 45 27.43 -12.87 -37.92
C GLY A 45 26.28 -11.98 -37.48
N GLU A 46 26.18 -10.79 -38.09
CA GLU A 46 24.97 -9.99 -38.11
C GLU A 46 23.79 -10.78 -38.72
N GLU A 47 22.61 -10.67 -38.14
CA GLU A 47 21.39 -10.33 -38.90
C GLU A 47 20.22 -10.03 -37.95
N THR A 48 19.61 -8.88 -38.18
CA THR A 48 18.34 -8.41 -37.62
C THR A 48 17.17 -9.28 -38.06
N CYS A 49 16.25 -9.65 -37.15
CA CYS A 49 14.84 -9.72 -37.50
C CYS A 49 13.89 -9.65 -36.30
N ALA A 50 12.72 -9.11 -36.61
CA ALA A 50 11.66 -8.65 -35.73
C ALA A 50 10.91 -9.76 -34.96
N VAL A 51 10.48 -9.37 -33.76
CA VAL A 51 9.13 -9.57 -33.19
C VAL A 51 8.30 -10.72 -33.77
N CYS A 52 8.05 -11.74 -32.94
CA CYS A 52 6.80 -12.50 -32.97
C CYS A 52 6.30 -12.69 -31.54
N LEU A 53 5.28 -11.89 -31.19
CA LEU A 53 4.36 -12.13 -30.09
C LEU A 53 3.40 -13.24 -30.53
N GLU A 54 3.39 -14.36 -29.83
CA GLU A 54 2.32 -15.34 -29.91
C GLU A 54 1.09 -14.79 -29.18
N THR A 55 0.03 -14.48 -29.93
CA THR A 55 -1.31 -14.30 -29.37
C THR A 55 -2.16 -15.54 -29.65
N PHE A 56 -2.66 -16.11 -28.57
CA PHE A 56 -3.70 -17.14 -28.52
C PHE A 56 -5.00 -16.66 -29.20
N ASN A 57 -5.56 -17.47 -30.10
CA ASN A 57 -6.89 -17.28 -30.67
C ASN A 57 -7.93 -18.01 -29.82
N GLY A 58 -8.97 -17.29 -29.37
CA GLY A 58 -10.22 -17.80 -28.84
C GLY A 58 -11.39 -17.13 -29.58
N GLU A 59 -11.97 -17.90 -30.50
CA GLU A 59 -13.30 -17.85 -31.13
C GLU A 59 -14.21 -16.60 -31.00
N GLY A 60 -14.71 -16.12 -32.15
CA GLY A 60 -15.85 -15.21 -32.23
C GLY A 60 -15.98 -14.52 -33.59
N ALA A 61 -16.70 -15.15 -34.52
CA ALA A 61 -16.79 -14.79 -35.94
C ALA A 61 -17.32 -13.37 -36.26
N LEU A 62 -16.76 -12.71 -37.28
CA LEU A 62 -17.48 -12.36 -38.52
C LEU A 62 -16.52 -11.85 -39.61
N LYS A 63 -16.76 -12.34 -40.81
CA LYS A 63 -15.94 -12.30 -42.03
C LYS A 63 -16.19 -11.01 -42.81
N LEU A 64 -15.15 -10.37 -43.34
CA LEU A 64 -14.97 -10.07 -44.78
C LEU A 64 -13.65 -9.33 -45.07
N ARG A 65 -12.81 -9.97 -45.90
CA ARG A 65 -11.69 -9.36 -46.63
C ARG A 65 -12.08 -9.32 -48.11
N CYS A 66 -11.79 -8.21 -48.76
CA CYS A 66 -11.99 -7.97 -50.19
C CYS A 66 -10.66 -8.13 -50.96
N ARG A 67 -10.65 -8.87 -52.09
CA ARG A 67 -10.02 -8.45 -53.37
C ARG A 67 -10.28 -9.43 -54.54
N SER A 68 -10.91 -8.86 -55.57
CA SER A 68 -10.75 -9.03 -57.04
C SER A 68 -10.87 -10.40 -57.74
N GLN A 69 -11.88 -10.54 -58.63
CA GLN A 69 -11.76 -10.58 -60.11
C GLN A 69 -13.18 -10.52 -60.76
N THR A 70 -13.30 -9.86 -61.91
CA THR A 70 -14.50 -9.43 -62.70
C THR A 70 -15.27 -10.58 -63.42
N PRO A 71 -16.36 -10.32 -64.20
CA PRO A 71 -17.50 -9.39 -64.07
C PRO A 71 -18.87 -10.12 -64.17
N CYS A 72 -19.94 -9.58 -63.59
CA CYS A 72 -21.32 -9.93 -63.99
C CYS A 72 -22.28 -8.75 -63.80
N VAL A 73 -23.11 -8.57 -64.83
CA VAL A 73 -24.14 -7.54 -65.03
C VAL A 73 -25.31 -7.75 -64.07
N GLY A 74 -25.88 -6.68 -63.49
CA GLY A 74 -27.12 -6.78 -62.71
C GLY A 74 -27.48 -5.56 -61.86
N SER A 75 -28.16 -4.61 -62.50
CA SER A 75 -29.14 -3.61 -62.02
C SER A 75 -29.58 -3.52 -60.54
N THR A 76 -29.68 -2.25 -60.07
CA THR A 76 -30.65 -1.62 -59.13
C THR A 76 -30.54 -1.97 -57.63
N SER A 77 -30.68 -1.07 -56.63
CA SER A 77 -31.33 0.24 -56.53
C SER A 77 -30.84 1.06 -55.30
N LYS A 78 -30.78 2.39 -55.47
CA LYS A 78 -31.20 3.49 -54.55
C LYS A 78 -31.00 3.32 -53.02
N ALA A 79 -30.16 4.18 -52.41
CA ALA A 79 -30.60 5.30 -51.56
C ALA A 79 -29.41 5.97 -50.84
N GLU A 80 -28.84 7.02 -51.44
CA GLU A 80 -28.10 8.07 -50.73
C GLU A 80 -28.32 9.37 -51.52
N LYS A 81 -28.94 10.37 -50.88
CA LYS A 81 -28.90 11.78 -51.31
C LYS A 81 -29.40 12.70 -50.20
N ALA A 82 -28.59 13.73 -49.95
CA ALA A 82 -28.81 15.02 -49.25
C ALA A 82 -27.79 15.13 -48.11
N PHE A 83 -26.73 15.94 -48.18
CA PHE A 83 -26.70 17.37 -48.49
C PHE A 83 -25.28 17.79 -48.91
N GLU A 84 -25.19 18.60 -49.96
CA GLU A 84 -24.24 19.72 -50.16
C GLU A 84 -24.82 20.55 -51.34
N PRO A 85 -24.54 21.88 -51.50
CA PRO A 85 -23.28 22.53 -51.17
C PRO A 85 -23.37 23.95 -50.56
N LEU A 86 -22.40 24.29 -49.71
CA LEU A 86 -21.79 25.63 -49.72
C LEU A 86 -20.29 25.41 -49.88
N GLY A 87 -19.81 25.75 -51.07
CA GLY A 87 -18.41 25.61 -51.43
C GLY A 87 -17.52 26.51 -50.58
N MET A 88 -16.81 25.92 -49.63
CA MET A 88 -15.54 26.42 -49.14
C MET A 88 -14.59 25.23 -49.02
N SER A 89 -13.52 25.23 -49.82
CA SER A 89 -12.45 24.26 -49.70
C SER A 89 -11.62 24.59 -48.46
N LEU A 90 -12.00 24.03 -47.31
CA LEU A 90 -11.12 23.97 -46.15
C LEU A 90 -10.24 22.73 -46.30
N GLY A 91 -8.92 22.96 -46.27
CA GLY A 91 -7.90 21.93 -46.47
C GLY A 91 -8.07 20.75 -45.51
N HIS A 92 -7.67 19.57 -45.98
CA HIS A 92 -7.81 18.26 -45.34
C HIS A 92 -7.23 18.11 -43.92
N ASP A 93 -6.59 19.15 -43.37
CA ASP A 93 -5.95 19.15 -42.05
C ASP A 93 -6.87 19.66 -40.92
N TYR A 94 -7.93 20.41 -41.24
CA TYR A 94 -8.80 21.03 -40.23
C TYR A 94 -9.71 20.02 -39.50
N MET A 95 -10.20 19.00 -40.22
CA MET A 95 -11.05 17.96 -39.64
C MET A 95 -10.29 16.95 -38.78
N GLY A 96 -8.98 16.84 -38.94
CA GLY A 96 -8.10 16.05 -38.06
C GLY A 96 -7.92 16.73 -36.70
N GLN A 97 -7.68 18.05 -36.71
CA GLN A 97 -7.55 18.87 -35.52
C GLN A 97 -8.88 19.00 -34.77
N LEU A 98 -10.00 19.16 -35.47
CA LEU A 98 -11.33 19.22 -34.86
C LEU A 98 -11.72 17.89 -34.16
N ARG A 99 -11.36 16.74 -34.74
CA ARG A 99 -11.57 15.43 -34.12
C ARG A 99 -10.64 15.17 -32.94
N ALA A 100 -9.44 15.75 -32.93
CA ALA A 100 -8.57 15.72 -31.76
C ALA A 100 -9.20 16.53 -30.63
N VAL A 101 -9.66 17.75 -30.89
CA VAL A 101 -10.33 18.63 -29.90
C VAL A 101 -11.63 18.04 -29.38
N LEU A 102 -12.46 17.45 -30.25
CA LEU A 102 -13.73 16.81 -29.85
C LEU A 102 -13.55 15.51 -29.05
N ARG A 103 -12.36 14.88 -29.09
CA ARG A 103 -12.03 13.70 -28.28
C ARG A 103 -11.68 14.07 -26.82
N TRP A 104 -11.45 15.36 -26.55
CA TRP A 104 -11.12 15.89 -25.22
C TRP A 104 -12.28 16.58 -24.50
N LEU A 105 -13.43 16.77 -25.17
CA LEU A 105 -14.63 17.32 -24.54
C LEU A 105 -15.34 16.21 -23.72
N PRO A 106 -15.39 16.30 -22.38
CA PRO A 106 -16.15 15.35 -21.59
C PRO A 106 -17.64 15.47 -21.95
N LYS A 107 -18.35 14.34 -21.94
CA LYS A 107 -19.82 14.35 -21.96
C LYS A 107 -20.28 15.14 -20.74
N SER A 108 -20.94 16.27 -20.93
CA SER A 108 -21.16 17.28 -19.88
C SER A 108 -21.82 16.72 -18.60
N SER A 109 -22.59 15.63 -18.70
CA SER A 109 -23.19 14.97 -17.54
C SER A 109 -22.19 14.24 -16.63
N GLU A 110 -21.09 13.69 -17.18
CA GLU A 110 -20.06 13.00 -16.38
C GLU A 110 -19.13 13.99 -15.68
N ALA A 111 -18.80 15.11 -16.33
CA ALA A 111 -18.02 16.19 -15.71
C ALA A 111 -18.76 16.83 -14.52
N MET A 112 -20.07 17.09 -14.68
CA MET A 112 -20.94 17.58 -13.60
C MET A 112 -21.01 16.62 -12.40
N ALA A 113 -21.09 15.30 -12.65
CA ALA A 113 -21.14 14.30 -11.58
C ALA A 113 -19.80 14.17 -10.83
N GLN A 114 -18.66 14.31 -11.52
CA GLN A 114 -17.33 14.30 -10.91
C GLN A 114 -17.07 15.54 -10.05
N CYS A 115 -17.58 16.69 -10.49
CA CYS A 115 -17.50 17.96 -9.79
C CYS A 115 -18.11 17.90 -8.37
N GLY A 116 -19.29 17.29 -8.20
CA GLY A 116 -19.93 17.15 -6.89
C GLY A 116 -19.18 16.24 -5.90
N ASP A 117 -18.40 15.28 -6.38
CA ASP A 117 -17.65 14.34 -5.53
C ASP A 117 -16.44 15.03 -4.86
N ALA A 118 -15.74 15.90 -5.60
CA ALA A 118 -14.62 16.67 -5.06
C ALA A 118 -15.06 17.61 -3.93
N GLU A 119 -16.17 18.32 -4.10
CA GLU A 119 -16.74 19.21 -3.08
C GLU A 119 -17.14 18.44 -1.82
N ALA A 120 -17.84 17.31 -1.98
CA ALA A 120 -18.23 16.47 -0.85
C ALA A 120 -17.00 15.91 -0.10
N GLN A 121 -15.93 15.59 -0.82
CA GLN A 121 -14.68 15.09 -0.24
C GLN A 121 -13.92 16.22 0.50
N VAL A 122 -13.82 17.41 -0.09
CA VAL A 122 -13.21 18.58 0.59
C VAL A 122 -14.02 18.97 1.83
N LEU A 123 -15.35 18.91 1.77
CA LEU A 123 -16.22 19.23 2.91
C LEU A 123 -15.98 18.29 4.10
N LYS A 124 -15.63 17.02 3.87
CA LYS A 124 -15.30 16.04 4.92
C LYS A 124 -13.85 16.10 5.39
N MET A 125 -12.97 16.70 4.61
CA MET A 125 -11.54 16.73 4.91
C MET A 125 -11.23 17.63 6.11
N THR A 126 -10.33 17.18 7.00
CA THR A 126 -9.84 17.99 8.12
C THR A 126 -8.75 18.95 7.65
N ARG A 127 -8.51 20.02 8.42
CA ARG A 127 -7.42 20.98 8.13
C ARG A 127 -6.04 20.30 8.06
N ALA A 128 -5.76 19.37 8.98
CA ALA A 128 -4.48 18.66 9.03
C ALA A 128 -4.29 17.79 7.77
N ARG A 129 -5.34 17.07 7.37
CA ARG A 129 -5.35 16.25 6.16
C ARG A 129 -5.20 17.08 4.88
N ALA A 130 -5.90 18.21 4.78
CA ALA A 130 -5.74 19.15 3.67
C ALA A 130 -4.30 19.69 3.60
N LYS A 131 -3.73 20.10 4.74
CA LYS A 131 -2.34 20.57 4.83
C LYS A 131 -1.36 19.47 4.40
N ALA A 132 -1.56 18.22 4.84
CA ALA A 132 -0.70 17.09 4.45
C ALA A 132 -0.71 16.88 2.93
N MET A 133 -1.90 16.85 2.31
CA MET A 133 -2.04 16.72 0.86
C MET A 133 -1.32 17.84 0.10
N LEU A 134 -1.52 19.10 0.51
CA LEU A 134 -0.84 20.23 -0.12
C LEU A 134 0.68 20.15 0.01
N MET A 135 1.19 19.69 1.15
CA MET A 135 2.63 19.56 1.38
C MET A 135 3.25 18.43 0.54
N GLU A 136 2.55 17.32 0.34
CA GLU A 136 2.99 16.25 -0.57
C GLU A 136 3.06 16.74 -2.02
N LEU A 137 2.03 17.45 -2.49
CA LEU A 137 2.04 18.07 -3.83
C LEU A 137 3.18 19.07 -3.98
N ILE A 138 3.43 19.90 -2.95
CA ILE A 138 4.56 20.85 -2.96
C ILE A 138 5.88 20.11 -3.04
N GLY A 139 6.01 18.98 -2.32
CA GLY A 139 7.18 18.11 -2.36
C GLY A 139 7.47 17.61 -3.77
N GLU A 140 6.48 16.96 -4.39
CA GLU A 140 6.57 16.45 -5.77
C GLU A 140 6.88 17.55 -6.78
N TYR A 141 6.17 18.69 -6.70
CA TYR A 141 6.42 19.79 -7.63
C TYR A 141 7.72 20.52 -7.37
N SER A 142 8.26 20.49 -6.16
CA SER A 142 9.59 21.05 -5.88
C SER A 142 10.74 20.15 -6.31
N ALA A 143 10.47 18.88 -6.67
CA ALA A 143 11.51 17.95 -7.09
C ALA A 143 12.23 18.45 -8.35
N LYS A 144 13.56 18.38 -8.35
CA LYS A 144 14.40 18.83 -9.47
C LYS A 144 14.03 18.14 -10.79
N SER A 145 13.69 16.86 -10.74
CA SER A 145 13.25 16.07 -11.89
C SER A 145 11.94 16.59 -12.50
N PHE A 146 10.98 16.97 -11.65
CA PHE A 146 9.72 17.57 -12.10
C PHE A 146 9.95 18.97 -12.67
N GLN A 147 10.67 19.82 -11.96
CA GLN A 147 10.95 21.19 -12.39
C GLN A 147 11.76 21.25 -13.69
N SER A 148 12.70 20.33 -13.91
CA SER A 148 13.42 20.23 -15.19
C SER A 148 12.47 19.91 -16.35
N LYS A 149 11.61 18.90 -16.18
CA LYS A 149 10.62 18.52 -17.21
C LYS A 149 9.62 19.64 -17.47
N LEU A 150 9.19 20.33 -16.41
CA LEU A 150 8.29 21.47 -16.52
C LEU A 150 8.96 22.62 -17.28
N GLY A 151 10.25 22.89 -17.03
CA GLY A 151 11.04 23.86 -17.78
C GLY A 151 11.07 23.56 -19.27
N ASP A 152 11.31 22.29 -19.65
CA ASP A 152 11.30 21.86 -21.05
C ASP A 152 9.93 22.06 -21.72
N VAL A 153 8.86 21.75 -20.99
CA VAL A 153 7.47 21.95 -21.46
C VAL A 153 7.18 23.44 -21.66
N LEU A 154 7.51 24.29 -20.69
CA LEU A 154 7.32 25.74 -20.76
C LEU A 154 8.15 26.37 -21.89
N GLN A 155 9.37 25.89 -22.12
CA GLN A 155 10.21 26.36 -23.22
C GLN A 155 9.62 26.02 -24.59
N LYS A 156 9.08 24.80 -24.74
CA LYS A 156 8.38 24.39 -25.97
C LYS A 156 7.11 25.23 -26.22
N GLU A 157 6.33 25.50 -25.17
CA GLU A 157 5.15 26.38 -25.25
C GLU A 157 5.52 27.81 -25.68
N ALA A 158 6.61 28.35 -25.14
CA ALA A 158 7.10 29.67 -25.50
C ALA A 158 7.49 29.76 -26.99
N GLN A 159 8.07 28.70 -27.56
CA GLN A 159 8.38 28.61 -28.99
C GLN A 159 7.13 28.52 -29.88
N GLN A 160 6.01 28.02 -29.35
CA GLN A 160 4.75 27.82 -30.07
C GLN A 160 3.81 29.03 -30.06
N GLY A 161 4.27 30.19 -29.57
CA GLY A 161 3.54 31.44 -29.69
C GLY A 161 2.60 31.80 -28.53
N GLY A 162 2.73 31.15 -27.37
CA GLY A 162 2.04 31.59 -26.17
C GLY A 162 2.04 30.60 -25.01
N VAL A 163 2.50 31.05 -23.85
CA VAL A 163 2.38 30.31 -22.58
C VAL A 163 0.96 30.51 -22.03
N CYS A 164 0.09 29.54 -22.29
CA CYS A 164 -1.27 29.46 -21.72
C CYS A 164 -1.26 28.53 -20.50
N ASP A 165 -2.00 28.88 -19.45
CA ASP A 165 -2.14 28.04 -18.24
C ASP A 165 -2.87 26.73 -18.53
N GLU A 166 -3.63 26.66 -19.63
CA GLU A 166 -4.35 25.46 -20.07
C GLU A 166 -3.54 24.56 -21.00
N SER A 167 -2.22 24.74 -21.10
CA SER A 167 -1.40 23.93 -22.00
C SER A 167 -1.50 22.41 -21.67
N PRO A 168 -1.87 21.57 -22.65
CA PRO A 168 -2.01 20.13 -22.45
C PRO A 168 -0.72 19.46 -21.96
N GLY A 169 0.45 19.95 -22.40
CA GLY A 169 1.74 19.39 -22.01
C GLY A 169 2.03 19.54 -20.52
N ARG A 170 1.63 20.68 -19.95
CA ARG A 170 1.79 20.97 -18.52
C ARG A 170 0.89 20.08 -17.68
N TRP A 171 -0.36 19.91 -18.10
CA TRP A 171 -1.32 19.05 -17.40
C TRP A 171 -0.97 17.58 -17.48
N ALA A 172 -0.50 17.09 -18.63
CA ALA A 172 -0.04 15.71 -18.78
C ALA A 172 1.14 15.40 -17.84
N LEU A 173 2.05 16.36 -17.63
CA LEU A 173 3.16 16.21 -16.67
C LEU A 173 2.66 16.19 -15.22
N ALA A 174 1.75 17.11 -14.87
CA ALA A 174 1.14 17.17 -13.53
C ALA A 174 0.22 15.97 -13.25
N GLU A 175 -0.30 15.32 -14.29
CA GLU A 175 -1.28 14.25 -14.21
C GLU A 175 -0.80 13.06 -13.37
N GLY A 176 0.45 12.64 -13.59
CA GLY A 176 1.05 11.52 -12.87
C GLY A 176 1.20 11.80 -11.37
N CYS A 177 1.61 13.02 -11.00
CA CYS A 177 1.72 13.43 -9.60
C CYS A 177 0.34 13.54 -8.93
N HIS A 178 -0.63 14.13 -9.62
CA HIS A 178 -1.98 14.30 -9.10
C HIS A 178 -2.68 12.95 -8.87
N ALA A 179 -2.61 12.02 -9.82
CA ALA A 179 -3.36 10.76 -9.75
C ALA A 179 -3.05 9.98 -8.47
N ASP A 180 -1.77 9.80 -8.15
CA ASP A 180 -1.33 9.04 -6.99
C ASP A 180 -1.67 9.76 -5.68
N ILE A 181 -1.37 11.07 -5.59
CA ILE A 181 -1.64 11.82 -4.36
C ILE A 181 -3.14 11.92 -4.12
N PHE A 182 -3.93 12.35 -5.10
CA PHE A 182 -5.38 12.50 -4.94
C PHE A 182 -6.07 11.19 -4.57
N ALA A 183 -5.65 10.05 -5.13
CA ALA A 183 -6.17 8.75 -4.76
C ALA A 183 -5.95 8.45 -3.26
N ARG A 184 -4.76 8.75 -2.71
CA ARG A 184 -4.48 8.58 -1.26
C ARG A 184 -5.39 9.42 -0.37
N TYR A 185 -5.84 10.58 -0.86
CA TYR A 185 -6.73 11.47 -0.14
C TYR A 185 -8.22 11.24 -0.45
N GLY A 186 -8.55 10.28 -1.32
CA GLY A 186 -9.91 9.86 -1.66
C GLY A 186 -10.58 10.69 -2.76
N PHE A 187 -9.80 11.42 -3.54
CA PHE A 187 -10.27 12.11 -4.74
C PHE A 187 -10.13 11.21 -5.95
N LYS A 188 -11.14 11.21 -6.82
CA LYS A 188 -11.06 10.53 -8.12
C LYS A 188 -10.18 11.33 -9.08
N SER A 189 -9.51 10.64 -9.99
CA SER A 189 -8.80 11.27 -11.10
C SER A 189 -9.79 11.97 -12.03
N GLY A 190 -9.77 13.32 -12.06
CA GLY A 190 -10.44 14.12 -13.10
C GLY A 190 -9.62 14.16 -14.39
N ASN A 191 -9.90 15.07 -15.34
CA ASN A 191 -9.06 15.30 -16.52
C ASN A 191 -8.73 16.81 -16.63
N GLY A 192 -7.53 17.16 -17.09
CA GLY A 192 -7.15 18.57 -17.33
C GLY A 192 -7.19 19.46 -16.08
N VAL A 193 -7.66 20.70 -16.26
CA VAL A 193 -7.70 21.77 -15.23
C VAL A 193 -8.63 21.43 -14.07
N GLU A 194 -9.71 20.66 -14.29
CA GLU A 194 -10.64 20.23 -13.24
C GLU A 194 -9.95 19.45 -12.11
N ARG A 195 -8.75 18.88 -12.36
CA ARG A 195 -7.94 18.25 -11.32
C ARG A 195 -7.47 19.24 -10.25
N LEU A 196 -7.36 20.54 -10.54
CA LEU A 196 -7.00 21.51 -9.52
C LEU A 196 -8.18 21.93 -8.63
N ARG A 197 -9.41 21.53 -8.97
CA ARG A 197 -10.61 21.90 -8.22
C ARG A 197 -10.53 21.53 -6.73
N PRO A 198 -10.07 20.33 -6.31
CA PRO A 198 -9.84 20.03 -4.89
C PRO A 198 -8.91 21.04 -4.20
N ILE A 199 -7.87 21.52 -4.88
CA ILE A 199 -6.89 22.46 -4.32
C ILE A 199 -7.52 23.85 -4.12
N VAL A 200 -8.33 24.31 -5.08
CA VAL A 200 -9.06 25.58 -4.96
C VAL A 200 -10.11 25.51 -3.85
N LEU A 201 -10.89 24.44 -3.80
CA LEU A 201 -11.87 24.20 -2.74
C LEU A 201 -11.22 24.14 -1.34
N ILE A 202 -10.01 23.58 -1.23
CA ILE A 202 -9.22 23.60 0.01
C ILE A 202 -8.87 25.03 0.42
N SER A 203 -8.43 25.87 -0.52
CA SER A 203 -8.10 27.27 -0.22
C SER A 203 -9.30 28.07 0.27
N GLN A 204 -10.50 27.78 -0.27
CA GLN A 204 -11.75 28.39 0.14
C GLN A 204 -12.18 27.93 1.54
N LYS A 205 -12.10 26.62 1.79
CA LYS A 205 -12.48 26.04 3.09
C LYS A 205 -11.49 26.36 4.21
N PHE A 206 -10.19 26.44 3.89
CA PHE A 206 -9.10 26.67 4.83
C PHE A 206 -8.24 27.86 4.37
N PRO A 207 -8.69 29.11 4.59
CA PRO A 207 -7.99 30.31 4.11
C PRO A 207 -6.55 30.44 4.62
N ASP A 208 -6.24 29.87 5.79
CA ASP A 208 -4.90 29.86 6.38
C ASP A 208 -3.90 28.95 5.62
N LEU A 209 -4.38 28.14 4.67
CA LEU A 209 -3.57 27.33 3.76
C LEU A 209 -3.36 28.00 2.40
N ALA A 210 -3.85 29.23 2.19
CA ALA A 210 -3.72 29.95 0.92
C ALA A 210 -2.26 30.13 0.47
N ASP A 211 -1.32 30.29 1.42
CA ASP A 211 0.11 30.38 1.15
C ASP A 211 0.66 29.14 0.41
N LYS A 212 0.17 27.95 0.78
CA LYS A 212 0.58 26.67 0.17
C LYS A 212 -0.02 26.50 -1.22
N VAL A 213 -1.28 26.89 -1.39
CA VAL A 213 -1.94 26.87 -2.70
C VAL A 213 -1.25 27.84 -3.66
N GLN A 214 -0.90 29.04 -3.21
CA GLN A 214 -0.11 29.99 -3.99
C GLN A 214 1.29 29.46 -4.34
N LYS A 215 1.94 28.75 -3.40
CA LYS A 215 3.22 28.09 -3.68
C LYS A 215 3.09 27.00 -4.75
N LEU A 216 2.03 26.18 -4.71
CA LEU A 216 1.76 25.18 -5.75
C LEU A 216 1.55 25.83 -7.12
N TRP A 217 0.78 26.91 -7.18
CA TRP A 217 0.55 27.67 -8.41
C TRP A 217 1.86 28.17 -9.04
N LYS A 218 2.74 28.75 -8.20
CA LYS A 218 4.07 29.19 -8.63
C LYS A 218 4.94 28.04 -9.13
N LEU A 219 4.92 26.89 -8.44
CA LEU A 219 5.69 25.71 -8.84
C LEU A 219 5.20 25.11 -10.16
N LEU A 220 3.92 25.27 -10.49
CA LEU A 220 3.34 24.87 -11.77
C LEU A 220 3.51 25.93 -12.88
N GLY A 221 4.07 27.10 -12.57
CA GLY A 221 4.23 28.20 -13.53
C GLY A 221 2.90 28.77 -14.03
N LEU A 222 1.83 28.65 -13.24
CA LEU A 222 0.51 29.21 -13.57
C LEU A 222 0.52 30.73 -13.33
N LYS A 223 -0.02 31.50 -14.30
CA LYS A 223 -0.09 32.96 -14.23
C LYS A 223 -1.39 33.43 -13.58
N SER A 224 -2.49 32.76 -13.87
CA SER A 224 -3.81 33.03 -13.31
C SER A 224 -3.85 32.76 -11.82
N SER A 225 -4.60 33.58 -11.09
CA SER A 225 -4.84 33.29 -9.68
C SER A 225 -5.70 32.02 -9.52
N PRO A 226 -5.60 31.29 -8.39
CA PRO A 226 -6.44 30.11 -8.16
C PRO A 226 -7.94 30.38 -8.28
N SER A 227 -8.36 31.60 -7.98
CA SER A 227 -9.76 32.03 -8.05
C SER A 227 -10.24 32.30 -9.48
N GLU A 228 -9.35 32.75 -10.37
CA GLU A 228 -9.68 33.09 -11.78
C GLU A 228 -9.95 31.84 -12.63
N LEU A 229 -9.31 30.71 -12.31
CA LEU A 229 -9.46 29.46 -13.06
C LEU A 229 -10.84 28.80 -12.91
N PHE A 230 -11.62 29.20 -11.90
CA PHE A 230 -12.91 28.58 -11.58
C PHE A 230 -14.04 29.60 -11.37
N THR A 231 -13.85 30.84 -11.83
CA THR A 231 -14.97 31.76 -12.02
C THR A 231 -15.78 31.34 -13.24
N GLU A 232 -16.48 30.21 -13.15
CA GLU A 232 -17.65 30.00 -14.00
C GLU A 232 -18.72 31.03 -13.62
N ASP A 233 -19.42 31.52 -14.65
CA ASP A 233 -20.46 32.53 -14.57
C ASP A 233 -21.36 32.36 -13.33
N LYS A 234 -21.57 33.49 -12.63
CA LYS A 234 -22.40 33.64 -11.42
C LYS A 234 -23.50 32.57 -11.31
N PRO A 235 -23.58 31.81 -10.20
CA PRO A 235 -24.71 30.93 -9.96
C PRO A 235 -25.99 31.77 -9.96
N GLN A 236 -26.92 31.41 -10.83
CA GLN A 236 -28.31 31.82 -10.77
C GLN A 236 -28.82 31.47 -9.36
N GLU A 237 -29.37 32.45 -8.63
CA GLU A 237 -29.91 32.28 -7.27
C GLU A 237 -30.86 31.08 -7.20
N VAL A 238 -30.38 29.97 -6.63
CA VAL A 238 -31.24 28.86 -6.21
C VAL A 238 -31.49 29.04 -4.72
N SER A 239 -32.75 29.27 -4.37
CA SER A 239 -33.25 29.50 -3.01
C SER A 239 -32.69 28.52 -1.98
N GLN A 240 -32.17 29.08 -0.89
CA GLN A 240 -31.73 28.38 0.33
C GLN A 240 -32.92 27.97 1.21
N ASP A 241 -33.90 27.24 0.68
CA ASP A 241 -34.95 26.66 1.49
C ASP A 241 -34.59 25.24 1.96
N LEU A 242 -34.43 25.10 3.27
CA LEU A 242 -34.61 23.87 4.06
C LEU A 242 -33.60 22.72 3.85
N PHE A 243 -32.35 22.93 4.27
CA PHE A 243 -31.50 21.82 4.75
C PHE A 243 -31.97 21.37 6.14
N ILE A 244 -32.97 20.48 6.18
CA ILE A 244 -33.28 19.71 7.38
C ILE A 244 -32.14 18.69 7.56
N PRO A 245 -31.43 18.65 8.70
CA PRO A 245 -30.39 17.65 8.95
C PRO A 245 -31.04 16.26 8.96
N LEU A 246 -30.98 15.56 7.83
CA LEU A 246 -31.40 14.17 7.74
C LEU A 246 -30.54 13.37 8.73
N LYS A 247 -31.19 12.81 9.75
CA LYS A 247 -30.56 11.88 10.69
C LYS A 247 -29.81 10.83 9.86
N PRO A 248 -28.46 10.75 9.97
CA PRO A 248 -27.70 9.85 9.14
C PRO A 248 -28.17 8.42 9.42
N LYS A 249 -28.70 7.75 8.39
CA LYS A 249 -28.98 6.31 8.49
C LYS A 249 -27.68 5.63 8.91
N LYS A 250 -27.71 4.83 9.99
CA LYS A 250 -26.57 4.02 10.44
C LYS A 250 -26.07 3.22 9.24
N ARG A 251 -24.92 3.61 8.69
CA ARG A 251 -24.26 2.88 7.61
C ARG A 251 -23.34 1.88 8.29
N ALA A 252 -23.54 0.59 8.02
CA ALA A 252 -22.64 -0.46 8.48
C ALA A 252 -21.19 -0.10 8.14
N LEU A 253 -20.28 -0.34 9.09
CA LEU A 253 -18.86 -0.11 8.90
C LEU A 253 -18.31 -1.09 7.87
N SER A 254 -17.80 -0.61 6.73
CA SER A 254 -17.10 -1.44 5.75
C SER A 254 -15.63 -1.65 6.16
N LYS A 255 -14.98 -2.75 5.74
CA LYS A 255 -13.55 -3.01 6.00
C LYS A 255 -12.64 -1.80 5.69
N THR A 256 -12.79 -1.17 4.52
CA THR A 256 -11.99 0.01 4.14
C THR A 256 -12.13 1.18 5.12
N ARG A 257 -13.34 1.38 5.66
CA ARG A 257 -13.60 2.43 6.66
C ARG A 257 -13.07 2.05 8.03
N ALA A 258 -13.12 0.78 8.42
CA ALA A 258 -12.53 0.29 9.66
C ALA A 258 -10.99 0.45 9.65
N LEU A 259 -10.33 0.10 8.54
CA LEU A 259 -8.88 0.32 8.36
C LEU A 259 -8.52 1.80 8.42
N ALA A 260 -9.28 2.66 7.72
CA ALA A 260 -9.07 4.10 7.77
C ALA A 260 -9.27 4.65 9.19
N PHE A 261 -10.26 4.15 9.93
CA PHE A 261 -10.51 4.54 11.32
C PHE A 261 -9.32 4.20 12.22
N GLN A 262 -8.79 2.97 12.13
CA GLN A 262 -7.60 2.58 12.89
C GLN A 262 -6.36 3.36 12.47
N ALA A 263 -6.19 3.70 11.19
CA ALA A 263 -5.07 4.52 10.73
C ALA A 263 -5.13 5.95 11.32
N GLU A 264 -6.32 6.57 11.38
CA GLU A 264 -6.51 7.88 12.02
C GLU A 264 -6.27 7.79 13.55
N LEU A 265 -6.72 6.72 14.21
CA LEU A 265 -6.42 6.47 15.62
C LEU A 265 -4.92 6.32 15.87
N LEU A 266 -4.24 5.51 15.07
CA LEU A 266 -2.80 5.30 15.15
C LEU A 266 -2.06 6.63 14.97
N GLY A 267 -2.46 7.45 13.99
CA GLY A 267 -1.91 8.78 13.77
C GLY A 267 -2.14 9.72 14.96
N ALA A 268 -3.34 9.73 15.52
CA ALA A 268 -3.69 10.55 16.68
C ALA A 268 -2.93 10.14 17.94
N PHE A 269 -2.82 8.84 18.19
CA PHE A 269 -2.05 8.31 19.33
C PHE A 269 -0.54 8.50 19.15
N SER A 270 -0.04 8.44 17.91
CA SER A 270 1.38 8.71 17.62
C SER A 270 1.73 10.20 17.65
N ALA A 271 0.73 11.09 17.73
CA ALA A 271 0.96 12.53 17.70
C ALA A 271 1.79 12.99 18.92
N PRO A 272 2.76 13.90 18.76
CA PRO A 272 3.62 14.36 19.86
C PRO A 272 2.86 14.91 21.07
N ALA A 273 1.73 15.58 20.83
CA ALA A 273 0.89 16.11 21.90
C ALA A 273 0.21 15.01 22.73
N PHE A 274 -0.20 13.91 22.10
CA PHE A 274 -0.78 12.76 22.79
C PHE A 274 0.30 12.01 23.57
N GLN A 275 1.42 11.70 22.91
CA GLN A 275 2.55 11.01 23.53
C GLN A 275 3.14 11.77 24.73
N LYS A 276 3.18 13.12 24.67
CA LYS A 276 3.56 13.95 25.82
C LYS A 276 2.61 13.76 27.01
N LYS A 277 1.29 13.76 26.79
CA LYS A 277 0.30 13.53 27.86
C LYS A 277 0.42 12.13 28.44
N LEU A 278 0.58 11.13 27.58
CA LEU A 278 0.77 9.73 27.98
C LEU A 278 2.03 9.57 28.85
N ALA A 279 3.14 10.24 28.49
CA ALA A 279 4.37 10.24 29.26
C ALA A 279 4.26 11.05 30.58
N GLU A 280 3.48 12.14 30.61
CA GLU A 280 3.17 12.87 31.85
C GLU A 280 2.34 12.01 32.81
N MET A 281 1.28 11.37 32.32
CA MET A 281 0.46 10.43 33.08
C MET A 281 1.30 9.26 33.61
N SER A 282 2.13 8.65 32.78
CA SER A 282 3.04 7.56 33.19
C SER A 282 4.04 7.98 34.28
N ARG A 283 4.43 9.26 34.33
CA ARG A 283 5.29 9.80 35.39
C ARG A 283 4.52 10.06 36.69
N LYS A 284 3.24 10.44 36.61
CA LYS A 284 2.39 10.71 37.79
C LYS A 284 2.03 9.42 38.54
N HIS A 285 1.65 8.37 37.81
CA HIS A 285 1.13 7.12 38.40
C HIS A 285 2.21 6.07 38.69
N CYS A 286 3.49 6.47 38.68
CA CYS A 286 4.65 5.57 38.84
C CYS A 286 4.57 4.34 37.90
N ALA A 287 5.45 3.34 38.06
CA ALA A 287 5.52 2.18 37.16
C ALA A 287 4.24 1.29 37.12
N HIS A 288 3.18 1.68 37.80
CA HIS A 288 1.91 0.95 37.87
C HIS A 288 0.80 1.76 37.19
N LEU A 289 0.83 1.80 35.85
CA LEU A 289 -0.32 2.16 35.00
C LEU A 289 -1.60 1.33 35.26
N TYR A 290 -1.55 0.43 36.24
CA TYR A 290 -2.59 -0.50 36.65
C TYR A 290 -3.27 -0.11 37.96
N ASP A 291 -2.89 1.00 38.60
CA ASP A 291 -3.73 1.56 39.66
C ASP A 291 -5.05 2.10 39.07
N ALA A 292 -6.08 2.18 39.92
CA ALA A 292 -7.42 2.55 39.47
C ALA A 292 -7.45 3.98 38.89
N ASP A 293 -6.67 4.88 39.49
CA ASP A 293 -6.60 6.29 39.11
C ASP A 293 -5.87 6.50 37.78
N GLY A 294 -4.72 5.84 37.58
CA GLY A 294 -3.96 5.87 36.34
C GLY A 294 -4.71 5.22 35.18
N LYS A 295 -5.42 4.12 35.44
CA LYS A 295 -6.31 3.52 34.44
C LYS A 295 -7.44 4.48 34.04
N ALA A 296 -8.08 5.15 35.01
CA ALA A 296 -9.14 6.11 34.72
C ALA A 296 -8.64 7.34 33.93
N GLU A 297 -7.45 7.87 34.25
CA GLU A 297 -6.83 8.97 33.49
C GLU A 297 -6.46 8.53 32.07
N LEU A 298 -5.93 7.31 31.90
CA LEU A 298 -5.64 6.74 30.58
C LEU A 298 -6.92 6.58 29.75
N ASP A 299 -7.95 5.94 30.31
CA ASP A 299 -9.24 5.72 29.65
C ASP A 299 -9.85 7.06 29.22
N ALA A 300 -9.77 8.10 30.06
CA ALA A 300 -10.28 9.43 29.73
C ALA A 300 -9.53 10.09 28.56
N ILE A 301 -8.20 9.96 28.49
CA ILE A 301 -7.39 10.51 27.39
C ILE A 301 -7.67 9.76 26.08
N LEU A 302 -7.80 8.43 26.16
CA LEU A 302 -8.15 7.57 25.02
C LEU A 302 -9.55 7.91 24.50
N GLU A 303 -10.54 7.94 25.40
CA GLU A 303 -11.93 8.25 25.06
C GLU A 303 -12.03 9.61 24.38
N LYS A 304 -11.43 10.65 24.96
CA LYS A 304 -11.43 11.99 24.36
C LYS A 304 -10.92 11.98 22.92
N THR A 305 -9.81 11.29 22.67
CA THR A 305 -9.21 11.20 21.33
C THR A 305 -10.12 10.42 20.36
N LYS A 306 -10.72 9.31 20.81
CA LYS A 306 -11.69 8.53 20.00
C LYS A 306 -12.93 9.37 19.66
N LEU A 307 -13.46 10.15 20.61
CA LEU A 307 -14.63 11.02 20.42
C LEU A 307 -14.42 12.10 19.35
N GLU A 308 -13.19 12.62 19.21
CA GLU A 308 -12.85 13.60 18.16
C GLU A 308 -12.89 12.97 16.74
N ILE A 309 -12.63 11.66 16.63
CA ILE A 309 -12.54 10.95 15.34
C ILE A 309 -13.89 10.33 14.92
N LEU A 310 -14.71 9.88 15.87
CA LEU A 310 -15.98 9.19 15.62
C LEU A 310 -16.91 9.87 14.60
N PRO A 311 -17.14 11.20 14.64
CA PRO A 311 -18.00 11.89 13.67
C PRO A 311 -17.57 11.71 12.21
N LEU A 312 -16.26 11.57 11.96
CA LEU A 312 -15.73 11.35 10.61
C LEU A 312 -16.20 10.00 10.01
N TYR A 313 -16.57 9.07 10.88
CA TYR A 313 -17.03 7.74 10.51
C TYR A 313 -18.55 7.58 10.61
N GLY A 314 -19.27 8.66 10.93
CA GLY A 314 -20.73 8.68 11.00
C GLY A 314 -21.27 8.17 12.34
N TYR A 315 -20.42 8.10 13.37
CA TYR A 315 -20.82 7.84 14.74
C TYR A 315 -20.99 9.15 15.51
N GLU A 316 -21.83 9.12 16.52
CA GLU A 316 -21.99 10.25 17.44
C GLU A 316 -20.72 10.43 18.28
N ALA A 317 -20.30 11.68 18.53
CA ALA A 317 -19.21 11.99 19.47
C ALA A 317 -19.69 11.85 20.92
N SER A 318 -20.13 10.65 21.29
CA SER A 318 -20.57 10.31 22.65
C SER A 318 -20.13 8.88 23.03
N THR A 319 -20.21 8.56 24.32
CA THR A 319 -19.98 7.20 24.83
C THR A 319 -20.85 6.15 24.13
N LYS A 320 -22.06 6.54 23.72
CA LYS A 320 -22.96 5.68 22.94
C LYS A 320 -22.42 5.45 21.52
N GLY A 321 -21.98 6.50 20.83
CA GLY A 321 -21.36 6.37 19.51
C GLY A 321 -20.07 5.55 19.54
N LEU A 322 -19.30 5.65 20.63
CA LEU A 322 -18.14 4.80 20.86
C LEU A 322 -18.52 3.32 20.98
N ARG A 323 -19.52 2.97 21.79
CA ARG A 323 -20.02 1.58 21.90
C ARG A 323 -20.59 1.06 20.58
N ASP A 324 -21.33 1.90 19.85
CA ASP A 324 -21.86 1.55 18.53
C ASP A 324 -20.72 1.24 17.54
N MET A 325 -19.64 2.03 17.56
CA MET A 325 -18.45 1.78 16.74
C MET A 325 -17.71 0.51 17.17
N GLU A 326 -17.50 0.31 18.47
CA GLU A 326 -16.81 -0.89 18.99
C GLU A 326 -17.59 -2.16 18.63
N HIS A 327 -18.92 -2.12 18.69
CA HIS A 327 -19.77 -3.21 18.23
C HIS A 327 -19.63 -3.49 16.73
N ASP A 328 -19.63 -2.45 15.89
CA ASP A 328 -19.41 -2.60 14.45
C ASP A 328 -17.98 -3.07 14.12
N MET A 329 -16.99 -2.82 14.98
CA MET A 329 -15.62 -3.30 14.79
C MET A 329 -15.48 -4.81 15.07
N GLN A 330 -16.31 -5.39 15.94
CA GLN A 330 -16.25 -6.82 16.31
C GLN A 330 -16.45 -7.75 15.10
N GLN A 331 -17.16 -7.30 14.05
CA GLN A 331 -17.30 -8.09 12.83
C GLN A 331 -15.97 -8.35 12.10
N PHE A 332 -14.91 -7.62 12.49
CA PHE A 332 -13.57 -7.72 11.91
C PHE A 332 -12.55 -8.39 12.86
N ASP A 333 -12.96 -9.05 13.94
CA ASP A 333 -12.04 -9.67 14.91
C ASP A 333 -11.13 -10.76 14.29
N ASN A 334 -11.57 -11.34 13.17
CA ASN A 334 -10.83 -12.33 12.38
C ASN A 334 -10.06 -11.72 11.19
N ASP A 335 -10.13 -10.41 10.97
CA ASP A 335 -9.43 -9.75 9.87
C ASP A 335 -7.98 -9.44 10.24
N SER A 336 -7.05 -10.03 9.50
CA SER A 336 -5.61 -9.91 9.74
C SER A 336 -5.11 -8.46 9.68
N ASP A 337 -5.61 -7.65 8.73
CA ASP A 337 -5.14 -6.27 8.53
C ASP A 337 -5.61 -5.37 9.68
N ILE A 338 -6.88 -5.52 10.07
CA ILE A 338 -7.47 -4.82 11.22
C ILE A 338 -6.73 -5.18 12.51
N PHE A 339 -6.39 -6.45 12.66
CA PHE A 339 -5.64 -6.93 13.81
C PHE A 339 -4.21 -6.32 13.86
N VAL A 340 -3.49 -6.32 12.74
CA VAL A 340 -2.14 -5.72 12.66
C VAL A 340 -2.17 -4.25 13.09
N ASN A 341 -3.15 -3.49 12.61
CA ASN A 341 -3.33 -2.09 13.03
C ASN A 341 -3.69 -1.95 14.51
N ALA A 342 -4.50 -2.86 15.06
CA ALA A 342 -4.83 -2.87 16.49
C ALA A 342 -3.57 -3.08 17.35
N ILE A 343 -2.65 -3.97 16.93
CA ILE A 343 -1.36 -4.15 17.60
C ILE A 343 -0.47 -2.92 17.46
N ALA A 344 -0.40 -2.29 16.29
CA ALA A 344 0.35 -1.06 16.12
C ALA A 344 -0.18 0.07 17.03
N ILE A 345 -1.50 0.16 17.20
CA ILE A 345 -2.14 1.07 18.15
C ILE A 345 -1.72 0.72 19.58
N GLU A 346 -1.81 -0.54 19.98
CA GLU A 346 -1.40 -1.01 21.31
C GLU A 346 0.08 -0.69 21.59
N GLU A 347 0.97 -0.89 20.62
CA GLU A 347 2.39 -0.57 20.71
C GLU A 347 2.64 0.92 20.97
N VAL A 348 1.91 1.80 20.28
CA VAL A 348 2.01 3.26 20.45
C VAL A 348 1.42 3.72 21.79
N LEU A 349 0.42 3.01 22.31
CA LEU A 349 -0.19 3.30 23.62
C LEU A 349 0.66 2.78 24.79
N PHE A 350 1.47 1.74 24.56
CA PHE A 350 2.27 1.10 25.61
C PHE A 350 3.74 0.88 25.18
N PRO A 351 4.46 1.94 24.77
CA PRO A 351 5.82 1.81 24.26
C PRO A 351 6.79 1.21 25.30
N HIS A 352 6.53 1.47 26.58
CA HIS A 352 7.35 1.01 27.70
C HIS A 352 7.07 -0.43 28.13
N CYS A 353 5.94 -1.03 27.72
CA CYS A 353 5.67 -2.44 27.99
C CYS A 353 6.43 -3.37 27.05
N GLN A 354 6.93 -2.86 25.91
CA GLN A 354 7.61 -3.67 24.89
C GLN A 354 9.10 -3.35 24.74
N SER A 355 9.53 -2.15 25.16
CA SER A 355 10.95 -1.90 25.38
C SER A 355 11.38 -2.68 26.62
N GLY A 356 11.68 -3.97 26.40
CA GLY A 356 12.78 -4.59 27.11
C GLY A 356 13.87 -3.54 27.18
N ARG A 357 14.20 -3.14 28.41
CA ARG A 357 15.32 -2.26 28.68
C ARG A 357 16.45 -2.70 27.76
N VAL A 358 17.16 -1.74 27.16
CA VAL A 358 18.47 -2.03 26.56
C VAL A 358 19.17 -2.97 27.55
N PRO A 359 19.67 -4.13 27.12
CA PRO A 359 20.48 -4.98 27.97
C PRO A 359 21.73 -4.19 28.32
N THR A 360 21.64 -3.32 29.33
CA THR A 360 22.80 -2.92 30.09
C THR A 360 23.37 -4.22 30.62
N ALA A 361 24.68 -4.41 30.46
CA ALA A 361 25.40 -5.65 30.76
C ALA A 361 25.23 -6.17 32.21
N GLU A 362 24.48 -5.45 33.04
CA GLU A 362 24.15 -5.78 34.44
C GLU A 362 22.71 -6.24 34.65
N GLN A 363 21.88 -6.37 33.61
CA GLN A 363 20.59 -7.03 33.76
C GLN A 363 20.80 -8.53 33.87
N GLY A 364 20.55 -9.02 35.10
CA GLY A 364 20.45 -10.43 35.42
C GLY A 364 19.52 -11.21 34.47
N PRO A 365 19.52 -12.54 34.59
CA PRO A 365 18.97 -13.47 33.61
C PRO A 365 17.61 -13.03 33.10
N VAL A 366 17.54 -12.91 31.76
CA VAL A 366 16.36 -12.67 30.92
C VAL A 366 15.08 -13.07 31.65
N GLY A 367 14.16 -12.10 31.80
CA GLY A 367 12.93 -12.26 32.57
C GLY A 367 12.27 -13.62 32.35
N ARG A 368 11.76 -14.22 33.44
CA ARG A 368 11.23 -15.60 33.46
C ARG A 368 10.45 -15.90 32.16
N PRO A 369 10.81 -16.98 31.43
CA PRO A 369 10.06 -17.39 30.26
C PRO A 369 8.58 -17.47 30.59
N GLY A 370 7.73 -16.94 29.70
CA GLY A 370 6.28 -17.12 29.83
C GLY A 370 5.92 -18.60 29.83
N PRO A 371 4.70 -18.99 30.25
CA PRO A 371 4.23 -20.36 30.03
C PRO A 371 4.01 -20.60 28.53
N LYS A 372 4.27 -21.82 28.07
CA LYS A 372 3.91 -22.25 26.71
C LYS A 372 2.38 -22.16 26.52
N PRO A 373 1.88 -21.72 25.35
CA PRO A 373 0.45 -21.69 25.06
C PRO A 373 -0.20 -23.06 25.25
N THR A 374 -1.35 -23.18 25.89
CA THR A 374 -2.04 -24.47 26.09
C THR A 374 -3.39 -24.55 25.39
N SER A 375 -3.78 -23.50 24.68
CA SER A 375 -5.07 -23.38 24.00
C SER A 375 -4.92 -22.73 22.63
N ALA A 376 -5.85 -23.02 21.72
CA ALA A 376 -5.91 -22.38 20.39
C ALA A 376 -5.89 -20.86 20.51
N PHE A 377 -6.63 -20.28 21.45
CA PHE A 377 -6.64 -18.84 21.71
C PHE A 377 -5.25 -18.27 22.07
N THR A 378 -4.50 -18.94 22.95
CA THR A 378 -3.16 -18.48 23.34
C THR A 378 -2.13 -18.67 22.23
N VAL A 379 -2.28 -19.71 21.40
CA VAL A 379 -1.50 -19.91 20.17
C VAL A 379 -1.82 -18.82 19.15
N ALA A 380 -3.10 -18.53 18.91
CA ALA A 380 -3.53 -17.46 18.02
C ALA A 380 -2.94 -16.12 18.46
N LYS A 381 -2.91 -15.82 19.76
CA LYS A 381 -2.25 -14.62 20.32
C LYS A 381 -0.75 -14.55 20.00
N LEU A 382 -0.02 -15.67 20.08
CA LEU A 382 1.39 -15.76 19.68
C LEU A 382 1.58 -15.50 18.18
N LEU A 383 0.79 -16.18 17.35
CA LEU A 383 0.87 -16.06 15.88
C LEU A 383 0.54 -14.63 15.44
N ARG A 384 -0.53 -14.05 15.98
CA ARG A 384 -0.89 -12.64 15.83
C ARG A 384 0.25 -11.67 16.13
N LYS A 385 0.99 -11.85 17.23
CA LYS A 385 2.16 -11.03 17.53
C LYS A 385 3.27 -11.17 16.48
N GLN A 386 3.53 -12.40 16.00
CA GLN A 386 4.48 -12.61 14.92
C GLN A 386 4.01 -11.96 13.61
N LEU A 387 2.73 -12.08 13.27
CA LEU A 387 2.14 -11.49 12.07
C LEU A 387 2.28 -9.96 12.06
N ALA A 388 1.98 -9.30 13.18
CA ALA A 388 2.15 -7.85 13.32
C ALA A 388 3.61 -7.43 13.11
N ALA A 389 4.55 -8.12 13.76
CA ALA A 389 5.97 -7.79 13.65
C ALA A 389 6.54 -8.02 12.24
N PHE A 390 6.15 -9.13 11.59
CA PHE A 390 6.54 -9.40 10.20
C PHE A 390 5.85 -8.47 9.21
N SER A 391 4.69 -7.90 9.53
CA SER A 391 4.00 -6.93 8.68
C SER A 391 4.64 -5.55 8.67
N SER A 392 5.67 -5.30 9.48
CA SER A 392 6.35 -4.01 9.52
C SER A 392 6.95 -3.61 8.15
N PRO A 393 6.88 -2.33 7.73
CA PRO A 393 7.35 -1.90 6.40
C PRO A 393 8.83 -2.20 6.14
N SER A 394 9.68 -2.06 7.18
CA SER A 394 11.11 -2.35 7.07
C SER A 394 11.37 -3.84 6.84
N PHE A 395 10.65 -4.72 7.54
CA PHE A 395 10.75 -6.16 7.34
C PHE A 395 10.24 -6.58 5.96
N GLN A 396 9.10 -6.06 5.52
CA GLN A 396 8.53 -6.34 4.21
C GLN A 396 9.41 -5.85 3.05
N SER A 397 10.10 -4.71 3.23
CA SER A 397 11.12 -4.24 2.29
C SER A 397 12.29 -5.23 2.19
N ALA A 398 12.78 -5.76 3.32
CA ALA A 398 13.84 -6.75 3.34
C ALA A 398 13.41 -8.09 2.70
N ILE A 399 12.18 -8.57 2.94
CA ILE A 399 11.62 -9.73 2.24
C ILE A 399 11.55 -9.48 0.73
N SER A 400 11.13 -8.29 0.31
CA SER A 400 11.07 -7.92 -1.11
C SER A 400 12.46 -7.92 -1.76
N CYS A 401 13.51 -7.50 -1.04
CA CYS A 401 14.89 -7.64 -1.49
C CYS A 401 15.27 -9.11 -1.71
N LEU A 402 15.00 -9.99 -0.72
CA LEU A 402 15.29 -11.42 -0.83
C LEU A 402 14.58 -12.05 -2.04
N LYS A 403 13.31 -11.70 -2.27
CA LYS A 403 12.55 -12.20 -3.43
C LYS A 403 13.18 -11.79 -4.76
N ARG A 404 13.55 -10.51 -4.91
CA ARG A 404 14.23 -10.03 -6.13
C ARG A 404 15.55 -10.75 -6.39
N SER A 405 16.35 -11.02 -5.35
CA SER A 405 17.57 -11.81 -5.51
C SER A 405 17.28 -13.24 -5.94
N ALA A 406 16.24 -13.86 -5.37
CA ALA A 406 15.83 -15.22 -5.68
C ALA A 406 15.23 -15.36 -7.10
N ASP A 407 14.58 -14.31 -7.61
CA ASP A 407 14.04 -14.28 -8.99
C ASP A 407 15.15 -14.36 -10.04
N VAL A 408 16.33 -13.80 -9.76
CA VAL A 408 17.53 -13.92 -10.62
C VAL A 408 18.05 -15.35 -10.63
N GLU A 409 17.98 -16.04 -9.49
CA GLU A 409 18.44 -17.42 -9.31
C GLU A 409 17.40 -18.48 -9.76
N GLN A 410 16.29 -18.07 -10.39
CA GLN A 410 15.16 -18.94 -10.76
C GLN A 410 14.58 -19.70 -9.56
N ALA A 411 14.24 -19.00 -8.48
CA ALA A 411 13.67 -19.63 -7.30
C ALA A 411 12.41 -20.46 -7.60
N CYS A 412 12.54 -21.77 -7.42
CA CYS A 412 11.47 -22.74 -7.61
C CYS A 412 10.39 -22.66 -6.52
N GLU A 413 9.18 -23.04 -6.91
CA GLU A 413 8.05 -23.40 -6.03
C GLU A 413 7.49 -22.30 -5.12
N GLY A 414 7.44 -21.05 -5.60
CA GLY A 414 6.71 -19.99 -4.90
C GLY A 414 7.35 -19.57 -3.58
N TYR A 415 8.69 -19.49 -3.59
CA TYR A 415 9.56 -19.04 -2.50
C TYR A 415 9.47 -19.89 -1.22
N TYR A 416 9.12 -21.17 -1.35
CA TYR A 416 9.08 -22.09 -0.20
C TYR A 416 10.46 -22.20 0.48
N HIS A 417 11.56 -22.17 -0.27
CA HIS A 417 12.95 -22.19 0.22
C HIS A 417 13.70 -20.86 0.01
N LEU A 418 13.08 -19.73 0.35
CA LEU A 418 13.73 -18.42 0.21
C LEU A 418 14.98 -18.29 1.10
N ARG A 419 16.17 -18.22 0.49
CA ARG A 419 17.46 -18.08 1.18
C ARG A 419 17.49 -16.78 2.01
N GLY A 420 18.07 -16.83 3.21
CA GLY A 420 18.18 -15.70 4.13
C GLY A 420 16.90 -15.35 4.91
N ARG A 421 15.75 -15.97 4.59
CA ARG A 421 14.48 -15.71 5.29
C ARG A 421 14.53 -16.04 6.78
N ALA A 422 15.16 -17.16 7.14
CA ALA A 422 15.30 -17.57 8.54
C ALA A 422 16.14 -16.58 9.35
N ASP A 423 17.23 -16.08 8.77
CA ASP A 423 18.11 -15.09 9.41
C ASP A 423 17.43 -13.74 9.56
N LEU A 424 16.58 -13.36 8.60
CA LEU A 424 15.77 -12.16 8.68
C LEU A 424 14.68 -12.27 9.77
N ALA A 425 14.03 -13.43 9.89
CA ALA A 425 12.93 -13.65 10.84
C ALA A 425 13.39 -13.83 12.30
N LEU A 426 14.56 -14.45 12.52
CA LEU A 426 15.03 -14.82 13.85
C LEU A 426 15.18 -13.63 14.82
N PRO A 427 15.72 -12.45 14.44
CA PRO A 427 15.76 -11.27 15.32
C PRO A 427 14.39 -10.82 15.83
N VAL A 428 13.35 -10.96 15.01
CA VAL A 428 11.95 -10.67 15.39
C VAL A 428 11.46 -11.73 16.38
N GLN A 429 11.62 -13.00 16.03
CA GLN A 429 11.17 -14.13 16.86
C GLN A 429 11.89 -14.18 18.22
N ARG A 430 13.18 -13.83 18.28
CA ARG A 430 13.96 -13.76 19.52
C ARG A 430 13.34 -12.84 20.57
N ARG A 431 12.63 -11.80 20.14
CA ARG A 431 11.92 -10.86 21.04
C ARG A 431 10.56 -11.37 21.47
N ILE A 432 9.88 -12.13 20.61
CA ILE A 432 8.49 -12.57 20.80
C ILE A 432 8.43 -13.89 21.57
N LEU A 433 9.20 -14.89 21.14
CA LEU A 433 9.13 -16.27 21.61
C LEU A 433 9.29 -16.44 23.14
N PRO A 434 10.25 -15.75 23.81
CA PRO A 434 10.39 -15.86 25.27
C PRO A 434 9.14 -15.44 26.05
N GLN A 435 8.32 -14.53 25.49
CA GLN A 435 7.07 -14.08 26.11
C GLN A 435 6.01 -15.20 26.18
N PHE A 436 6.19 -16.27 25.38
CA PHE A 436 5.30 -17.42 25.28
C PHE A 436 6.01 -18.73 25.65
N GLY A 437 7.11 -18.66 26.42
CA GLY A 437 7.79 -19.86 26.91
C GLY A 437 8.59 -20.63 25.88
N PHE A 438 8.87 -20.02 24.73
CA PHE A 438 9.76 -20.58 23.73
C PHE A 438 11.12 -19.88 23.79
N GLU A 439 12.19 -20.60 23.48
CA GLU A 439 13.51 -19.99 23.41
C GLU A 439 13.59 -19.01 22.21
N GLY A 440 14.32 -17.91 22.36
CA GLY A 440 14.60 -16.96 21.27
C GLY A 440 15.66 -17.44 20.25
N SER A 441 15.73 -18.76 20.04
CA SER A 441 16.73 -19.46 19.23
C SER A 441 16.07 -20.17 18.04
N ARG A 442 16.87 -20.72 17.12
CA ARG A 442 16.33 -21.57 16.03
C ARG A 442 15.64 -22.82 16.58
N ALA A 443 16.15 -23.39 17.67
CA ALA A 443 15.53 -24.53 18.34
C ALA A 443 14.15 -24.14 18.94
N GLY A 444 14.06 -22.97 19.57
CA GLY A 444 12.78 -22.45 20.08
C GLY A 444 11.76 -22.12 18.99
N VAL A 445 12.20 -21.72 17.79
CA VAL A 445 11.31 -21.57 16.62
C VAL A 445 10.76 -22.93 16.19
N LEU A 446 11.59 -23.97 16.12
CA LEU A 446 11.14 -25.32 15.78
C LEU A 446 10.16 -25.88 16.83
N ASP A 447 10.47 -25.69 18.11
CA ASP A 447 9.58 -26.03 19.23
C ASP A 447 8.24 -25.29 19.13
N MET A 448 8.27 -23.98 18.84
CA MET A 448 7.06 -23.18 18.59
C MET A 448 6.23 -23.69 17.42
N VAL A 449 6.85 -24.02 16.27
CA VAL A 449 6.14 -24.55 15.10
C VAL A 449 5.53 -25.91 15.42
N SER A 450 6.29 -26.81 16.05
CA SER A 450 5.80 -28.12 16.49
C SER A 450 4.62 -27.97 17.45
N HIS A 451 4.70 -27.03 18.38
CA HIS A 451 3.64 -26.76 19.36
C HIS A 451 2.38 -26.19 18.71
N CYS A 452 2.53 -25.18 17.85
CA CYS A 452 1.42 -24.57 17.10
C CYS A 452 0.73 -25.58 16.17
N SER A 453 1.45 -26.57 15.64
CA SER A 453 0.89 -27.57 14.73
C SER A 453 -0.30 -28.32 15.35
N GLN A 454 -0.27 -28.57 16.66
CA GLN A 454 -1.37 -29.26 17.38
C GLN A 454 -2.72 -28.55 17.26
N PHE A 455 -2.72 -27.26 16.96
CA PHE A 455 -3.90 -26.42 16.80
C PHE A 455 -4.15 -26.02 15.35
N ILE A 456 -3.40 -26.55 14.37
CA ILE A 456 -3.46 -26.09 12.97
C ILE A 456 -4.80 -26.37 12.28
N MET A 457 -5.61 -27.29 12.83
CA MET A 457 -6.96 -27.59 12.36
C MET A 457 -7.98 -26.54 12.82
N ASP A 458 -7.64 -25.73 13.82
CA ASP A 458 -8.45 -24.57 14.18
C ASP A 458 -8.38 -23.54 13.03
N PRO A 459 -9.52 -23.10 12.47
CA PRO A 459 -9.53 -22.21 11.30
C PRO A 459 -8.79 -20.89 11.51
N GLU A 460 -8.85 -20.32 12.72
CA GLU A 460 -8.18 -19.06 13.05
C GLU A 460 -6.65 -19.26 13.10
N VAL A 461 -6.20 -20.31 13.79
CA VAL A 461 -4.77 -20.66 13.88
C VAL A 461 -4.22 -20.98 12.49
N GLY A 462 -4.93 -21.79 11.70
CA GLY A 462 -4.54 -22.15 10.34
C GLY A 462 -4.46 -20.95 9.40
N GLY A 463 -5.38 -19.99 9.51
CA GLY A 463 -5.36 -18.73 8.75
C GLY A 463 -4.18 -17.84 9.13
N LEU A 464 -3.95 -17.63 10.43
CA LEU A 464 -2.82 -16.84 10.94
C LEU A 464 -1.47 -17.44 10.51
N PHE A 465 -1.37 -18.77 10.46
CA PHE A 465 -0.18 -19.46 10.01
C PHE A 465 0.10 -19.20 8.52
N ASP A 466 -0.93 -19.22 7.67
CA ASP A 466 -0.81 -18.86 6.27
C ASP A 466 -0.41 -17.39 6.09
N ASP A 467 -1.05 -16.48 6.83
CA ASP A 467 -0.78 -15.04 6.77
C ASP A 467 0.68 -14.72 7.16
N ILE A 468 1.20 -15.35 8.21
CA ILE A 468 2.59 -15.23 8.61
C ILE A 468 3.51 -15.70 7.48
N ASN A 469 3.23 -16.87 6.89
CA ASN A 469 4.04 -17.41 5.81
C ASN A 469 4.01 -16.51 4.55
N LEU A 470 2.86 -15.90 4.24
CA LEU A 470 2.75 -14.89 3.20
C LEU A 470 3.62 -13.66 3.50
N LYS A 471 3.61 -13.15 4.73
CA LYS A 471 4.48 -12.04 5.16
C LYS A 471 5.96 -12.43 5.16
N LEU A 472 6.27 -13.70 5.34
CA LEU A 472 7.61 -14.26 5.18
C LEU A 472 7.98 -14.53 3.71
N GLY A 473 7.13 -14.10 2.76
CA GLY A 473 7.41 -14.10 1.32
C GLY A 473 6.96 -15.35 0.57
N MET A 474 6.30 -16.31 1.22
CA MET A 474 5.73 -17.48 0.54
C MET A 474 4.54 -17.09 -0.35
N THR A 475 4.27 -17.91 -1.37
CA THR A 475 3.02 -17.82 -2.15
C THR A 475 1.88 -18.58 -1.45
N PRO A 476 0.60 -18.30 -1.76
CA PRO A 476 -0.54 -19.02 -1.18
C PRO A 476 -0.46 -20.55 -1.34
N ARG A 477 0.02 -21.01 -2.51
CA ARG A 477 0.22 -22.44 -2.78
C ARG A 477 1.31 -23.04 -1.90
N ALA A 478 2.39 -22.31 -1.67
CA ALA A 478 3.47 -22.73 -0.77
C ALA A 478 3.00 -22.78 0.70
N CYS A 479 2.17 -21.82 1.15
CA CYS A 479 1.55 -21.84 2.47
C CYS A 479 0.67 -23.08 2.68
N ALA A 480 -0.21 -23.39 1.73
CA ALA A 480 -1.07 -24.57 1.80
C ALA A 480 -0.26 -25.87 1.97
N ARG A 481 0.80 -26.07 1.17
CA ARG A 481 1.70 -27.23 1.31
C ARG A 481 2.40 -27.26 2.67
N PHE A 482 2.81 -26.09 3.17
CA PHE A 482 3.46 -25.99 4.47
C PHE A 482 2.50 -26.43 5.59
N ARG A 483 1.25 -25.97 5.54
CA ARG A 483 0.21 -26.36 6.49
C ARG A 483 -0.09 -27.85 6.43
N ASP A 484 -0.22 -28.43 5.23
CA ASP A 484 -0.44 -29.86 5.07
C ASP A 484 0.71 -30.66 5.72
N THR A 485 1.95 -30.24 5.48
CA THR A 485 3.15 -30.87 6.08
C THR A 485 3.14 -30.79 7.61
N ALA A 486 2.77 -29.64 8.16
CA ALA A 486 2.66 -29.44 9.61
C ALA A 486 1.56 -30.31 10.22
N ALA A 487 0.41 -30.44 9.54
CA ALA A 487 -0.68 -31.31 9.97
C ALA A 487 -0.29 -32.80 10.00
N PHE A 488 0.47 -33.27 9.01
CA PHE A 488 0.90 -34.67 8.95
C PHE A 488 1.89 -35.06 10.05
N SER A 489 2.70 -34.11 10.55
CA SER A 489 3.68 -34.38 11.60
C SER A 489 3.02 -34.81 12.92
N ILE A 490 1.79 -34.37 13.19
CA ILE A 490 1.03 -34.72 14.39
C ILE A 490 0.53 -36.17 14.32
N ALA A 491 0.07 -36.60 13.15
CA ALA A 491 -0.47 -37.95 12.95
C ALA A 491 0.60 -39.05 13.13
N GLY A 492 1.88 -38.70 12.95
CA GLY A 492 3.00 -39.61 13.08
C GLY A 492 3.50 -39.86 14.51
N SER A 493 3.23 -38.97 15.46
CA SER A 493 3.77 -39.04 16.83
C SER A 493 2.86 -39.75 17.84
N SER A 494 1.63 -40.13 17.46
CA SER A 494 0.68 -40.86 18.31
C SER A 494 0.70 -42.39 18.12
N LYS A 495 1.78 -42.93 17.55
CA LYS A 495 2.04 -44.38 17.44
C LYS A 495 3.35 -44.71 18.14
#